data_AF-A0A2D5X710-F1
#
_entry.id   AF-A0A2D5X710-F1
#
_cell.length_a   1.000
_cell.length_b   1.000
_cell.length_c   1.000
_cell.angle_alpha   90.00
_cell.angle_beta   90.00
_cell.angle_gamma   90.00
#
_symmetry.space_group_name_H-M   'P 1'
#
loop_
_entity.id
_entity.type
_entity.pdbx_description
1 polymer ?
#
loop_
_entity_poly.entity_id
_entity_poly.type
_entity_poly.pdbx_seq_one_letter_code
_entity_poly.pdbx_strand_id
1 'polypeptide(L)'
;MSKQIQTHMSPIIGYHRAPLSQKFGAPRQPNLVALMSAIEMIAPFDTPAAFVGLEGFSHLWLSWQFHHNKGLNNQQASLQQGMQIDSSFRAQVRPPRLGGNQKIGVFASRSMYRPSQMGLSVVKLERIDVVAGRVILIISGADIIDATPIIDIKPYIAYSDSIEHATSGFAPAAPTPSAVTMTVNAQEQFAVLVDSDIKSRVPISSKSVIEDIQQRLVATDLPLIKALIAQDPRPAYRRNEINTSFTMRYKTVDVSFCQVATGELQISSVVEVV
;
A
#
# COMPACT_ATOMS: atom_id res chain seq x y z
N MET A 1 -39.09 -8.19 -12.81
CA MET A 1 -37.96 -8.32 -13.76
C MET A 1 -36.67 -8.10 -13.00
N SER A 2 -35.82 -9.13 -12.88
CA SER A 2 -34.45 -8.94 -12.39
C SER A 2 -33.70 -8.11 -13.44
N LYS A 3 -33.28 -6.89 -13.08
CA LYS A 3 -32.39 -6.11 -13.94
C LYS A 3 -31.07 -6.90 -14.02
N GLN A 4 -30.71 -7.33 -15.22
CA GLN A 4 -29.39 -7.91 -15.48
C GLN A 4 -28.34 -6.88 -15.10
N ILE A 5 -27.37 -7.27 -14.28
CA ILE A 5 -26.29 -6.38 -13.87
C ILE A 5 -25.31 -6.28 -15.04
N GLN A 6 -25.12 -5.08 -15.57
CA GLN A 6 -24.14 -4.79 -16.62
C GLN A 6 -22.75 -4.58 -15.99
N THR A 7 -21.72 -5.17 -16.57
CA THR A 7 -20.32 -5.02 -16.14
C THR A 7 -19.53 -4.14 -17.09
N HIS A 8 -18.54 -3.43 -16.56
CA HIS A 8 -17.57 -2.67 -17.33
C HIS A 8 -16.16 -3.14 -16.96
N MET A 9 -15.29 -3.27 -17.95
CA MET A 9 -13.90 -3.68 -17.77
C MET A 9 -13.00 -2.47 -18.05
N SER A 10 -12.29 -2.02 -17.02
CA SER A 10 -11.27 -0.98 -17.14
C SER A 10 -9.89 -1.63 -17.35
N PRO A 11 -9.03 -1.07 -18.20
CA PRO A 11 -7.69 -1.62 -18.44
C PRO A 11 -6.80 -1.44 -17.20
N ILE A 12 -5.84 -2.34 -17.04
CA ILE A 12 -4.69 -2.11 -16.15
C ILE A 12 -3.71 -1.25 -16.95
N ILE A 13 -3.31 -0.11 -16.40
CA ILE A 13 -2.38 0.84 -17.05
C ILE A 13 -0.97 0.78 -16.48
N GLY A 14 -0.79 0.09 -15.36
CA GLY A 14 0.48 -0.08 -14.69
C GLY A 14 0.38 -0.96 -13.45
N TYR A 15 1.50 -1.19 -12.80
CA TYR A 15 1.58 -1.92 -11.54
C TYR A 15 2.31 -1.10 -10.48
N HIS A 16 1.77 -1.11 -9.28
CA HIS A 16 2.47 -0.58 -8.11
C HIS A 16 3.65 -1.48 -7.76
N ARG A 17 4.83 -0.89 -7.60
CA ARG A 17 6.08 -1.55 -7.22
C ARG A 17 6.54 -1.00 -5.88
N ALA A 18 6.57 -1.83 -4.85
CA ALA A 18 6.68 -1.36 -3.47
C ALA A 18 7.58 -2.23 -2.59
N PRO A 19 8.14 -1.66 -1.51
CA PRO A 19 8.86 -2.43 -0.48
C PRO A 19 7.99 -3.46 0.25
N LEU A 20 6.66 -3.33 0.23
CA LEU A 20 5.73 -4.17 0.99
C LEU A 20 4.99 -5.14 0.06
N SER A 21 5.36 -6.41 0.09
CA SER A 21 4.71 -7.48 -0.70
C SER A 21 3.47 -8.07 -0.03
N GLN A 22 3.21 -7.74 1.24
CA GLN A 22 2.10 -8.29 2.02
C GLN A 22 1.25 -7.18 2.65
N LYS A 23 -0.03 -7.49 2.90
CA LYS A 23 -0.95 -6.55 3.57
C LYS A 23 -0.55 -6.25 5.01
N PHE A 24 0.10 -7.20 5.68
CA PHE A 24 0.55 -7.00 7.04
C PHE A 24 1.75 -6.06 7.04
N GLY A 25 1.62 -4.90 7.69
CA GLY A 25 2.60 -3.82 7.63
C GLY A 25 2.20 -2.65 6.72
N ALA A 26 1.37 -2.90 5.70
CA ALA A 26 0.89 -1.82 4.83
C ALA A 26 0.10 -0.77 5.63
N PRO A 27 0.32 0.53 5.37
CA PRO A 27 -0.49 1.59 5.96
C PRO A 27 -1.98 1.35 5.74
N ARG A 28 -2.82 1.70 6.70
CA ARG A 28 -4.28 1.50 6.60
C ARG A 28 -4.98 2.54 5.75
N GLN A 29 -4.32 3.66 5.51
CA GLN A 29 -4.76 4.82 4.73
C GLN A 29 -3.51 5.49 4.13
N PRO A 30 -3.64 6.24 3.01
CA PRO A 30 -2.52 6.92 2.39
C PRO A 30 -1.91 7.97 3.32
N ASN A 31 -0.65 8.33 3.07
CA ASN A 31 0.11 9.42 3.71
C ASN A 31 0.37 9.25 5.23
N LEU A 32 0.08 8.08 5.81
CA LEU A 32 0.48 7.77 7.19
C LEU A 32 1.98 7.49 7.33
N VAL A 33 2.59 6.96 6.27
CA VAL A 33 4.04 6.76 6.14
C VAL A 33 4.43 7.17 4.73
N ALA A 34 5.42 8.03 4.58
CA ALA A 34 5.96 8.45 3.28
C ALA A 34 6.86 7.36 2.67
N LEU A 35 6.30 6.16 2.53
CA LEU A 35 6.98 5.02 1.94
C LEU A 35 7.21 5.29 0.45
N MET A 36 8.46 5.28 0.03
CA MET A 36 8.84 5.38 -1.37
C MET A 36 8.43 4.13 -2.14
N SER A 37 7.76 4.33 -3.28
CA SER A 37 7.37 3.27 -4.21
C SER A 37 7.35 3.79 -5.65
N ALA A 38 7.01 2.92 -6.59
CA ALA A 38 6.88 3.27 -7.99
C ALA A 38 5.57 2.78 -8.61
N ILE A 39 5.19 3.41 -9.72
CA ILE A 39 4.22 2.87 -10.67
C ILE A 39 4.99 2.55 -11.94
N GLU A 40 5.07 1.26 -12.25
CA GLU A 40 5.56 0.78 -13.54
C GLU A 40 4.42 0.86 -14.55
N MET A 41 4.50 1.79 -15.50
CA MET A 41 3.51 1.91 -16.57
C MET A 41 3.72 0.78 -17.59
N ILE A 42 2.61 0.30 -18.18
CA ILE A 42 2.68 -0.72 -19.24
C ILE A 42 2.28 -0.13 -20.59
N ALA A 43 2.82 -0.67 -21.68
CA ALA A 43 2.45 -0.25 -23.03
C ALA A 43 0.96 -0.47 -23.33
N PRO A 44 0.30 0.45 -24.08
CA PRO A 44 0.83 1.70 -24.63
C PRO A 44 0.74 2.90 -23.66
N PHE A 45 0.30 2.68 -22.43
CA PHE A 45 0.05 3.73 -21.43
C PHE A 45 1.34 4.30 -20.81
N ASP A 46 2.49 3.70 -21.10
CA ASP A 46 3.83 4.17 -20.74
C ASP A 46 4.40 5.22 -21.71
N THR A 47 3.61 5.67 -22.69
CA THR A 47 4.00 6.71 -23.67
C THR A 47 4.32 8.03 -22.95
N PRO A 48 5.56 8.57 -23.05
CA PRO A 48 5.96 9.78 -22.33
C PRO A 48 5.07 11.01 -22.55
N ALA A 49 4.51 11.17 -23.76
CA ALA A 49 3.60 12.26 -24.09
C ALA A 49 2.34 12.30 -23.21
N ALA A 50 1.91 11.16 -22.63
CA ALA A 50 0.76 11.09 -21.74
C ALA A 50 1.01 11.73 -20.36
N PHE A 51 2.26 12.07 -20.03
CA PHE A 51 2.67 12.58 -18.71
C PHE A 51 3.13 14.04 -18.75
N VAL A 52 3.14 14.69 -19.92
CA VAL A 52 3.54 16.10 -20.05
C VAL A 52 2.65 16.99 -19.18
N GLY A 53 3.28 17.79 -18.31
CA GLY A 53 2.60 18.71 -17.39
C GLY A 53 2.22 18.08 -16.05
N LEU A 54 2.42 16.77 -15.87
CA LEU A 54 2.14 16.10 -14.60
C LEU A 54 3.09 16.56 -13.48
N GLU A 55 4.32 16.95 -13.83
CA GLU A 55 5.31 17.56 -12.95
C GLU A 55 4.85 18.91 -12.33
N GLY A 56 3.82 19.53 -12.90
CA GLY A 56 3.16 20.71 -12.33
C GLY A 56 2.35 20.42 -11.06
N PHE A 57 2.18 19.14 -10.69
CA PHE A 57 1.39 18.71 -9.54
C PHE A 57 2.26 17.98 -8.51
N SER A 58 2.08 18.30 -7.23
CA SER A 58 2.78 17.61 -6.14
C SER A 58 2.12 16.29 -5.74
N HIS A 59 0.82 16.12 -6.01
CA HIS A 59 0.05 14.96 -5.59
C HIS A 59 -0.82 14.43 -6.72
N LEU A 60 -1.08 13.12 -6.68
CA LEU A 60 -1.87 12.39 -7.64
C LEU A 60 -2.96 11.59 -6.94
N TRP A 61 -4.12 11.49 -7.57
CA TRP A 61 -5.07 10.42 -7.33
C TRP A 61 -4.64 9.17 -8.07
N LEU A 62 -4.61 8.05 -7.36
CA LEU A 62 -4.47 6.71 -7.93
C LEU A 62 -5.76 5.93 -7.75
N SER A 63 -6.29 5.41 -8.85
CA SER A 63 -7.35 4.40 -8.85
C SER A 63 -6.73 3.05 -9.14
N TRP A 64 -7.00 2.05 -8.31
CA TRP A 64 -6.33 0.75 -8.35
C TRP A 64 -7.25 -0.38 -7.91
N GLN A 65 -6.91 -1.63 -8.24
CA GLN A 65 -7.77 -2.78 -7.96
C GLN A 65 -7.19 -3.73 -6.90
N PHE A 66 -8.00 -4.14 -5.92
CA PHE A 66 -7.57 -5.14 -4.94
C PHE A 66 -7.35 -6.50 -5.62
N HIS A 67 -6.15 -7.05 -5.51
CA HIS A 67 -5.78 -8.33 -6.15
C HIS A 67 -5.51 -9.48 -5.16
N HIS A 68 -5.49 -9.21 -3.85
CA HIS A 68 -5.25 -10.21 -2.79
C HIS A 68 -6.52 -10.55 -1.97
N ASN A 69 -7.72 -10.28 -2.47
CA ASN A 69 -8.96 -10.67 -1.78
C ASN A 69 -9.21 -12.17 -1.91
N LYS A 70 -9.36 -12.87 -0.77
CA LYS A 70 -9.80 -14.28 -0.75
C LYS A 70 -11.15 -14.39 -1.48
N GLY A 71 -11.22 -15.18 -2.55
CA GLY A 71 -12.42 -15.36 -3.40
C GLY A 71 -12.34 -14.72 -4.80
N LEU A 72 -11.28 -13.96 -5.11
CA LEU A 72 -11.07 -13.37 -6.45
C LEU A 72 -10.99 -14.41 -7.56
N ASN A 73 -10.34 -15.54 -7.31
CA ASN A 73 -10.12 -16.58 -8.31
C ASN A 73 -11.45 -17.18 -8.84
N ASN A 74 -12.49 -17.22 -8.00
CA ASN A 74 -13.80 -17.73 -8.40
C ASN A 74 -14.68 -16.66 -9.07
N GLN A 75 -14.41 -15.37 -8.81
CA GLN A 75 -15.14 -14.26 -9.43
C GLN A 75 -14.55 -13.84 -10.78
N GLN A 76 -13.22 -13.82 -10.94
CA GLN A 76 -12.59 -13.48 -12.22
C GLN A 76 -12.81 -14.56 -13.28
N ALA A 77 -12.82 -15.85 -12.90
CA ALA A 77 -13.14 -16.95 -13.81
C ALA A 77 -14.62 -16.94 -14.25
N SER A 78 -15.55 -16.50 -13.39
CA SER A 78 -16.98 -16.40 -13.73
C SER A 78 -17.31 -15.14 -14.55
N LEU A 79 -16.58 -14.04 -14.35
CA LEU A 79 -16.71 -12.81 -15.15
C LEU A 79 -16.22 -12.97 -16.60
N GLN A 80 -15.22 -13.83 -16.86
CA GLN A 80 -14.75 -14.13 -18.22
C GLN A 80 -15.73 -15.01 -19.02
N GLN A 81 -16.70 -15.67 -18.38
CA GLN A 81 -17.68 -16.55 -19.04
C GLN A 81 -19.10 -15.99 -19.10
N GLY A 82 -19.31 -14.70 -18.84
CA GLY A 82 -20.62 -14.07 -19.00
C GLY A 82 -21.72 -14.63 -18.10
N MET A 83 -21.37 -15.31 -17.01
CA MET A 83 -22.32 -15.94 -16.09
C MET A 83 -22.64 -15.05 -14.89
N GLN A 84 -23.88 -15.21 -14.42
CA GLN A 84 -24.57 -14.44 -13.39
C GLN A 84 -23.68 -14.09 -12.18
N ILE A 85 -23.80 -12.84 -11.70
CA ILE A 85 -23.21 -12.40 -10.45
C ILE A 85 -23.72 -13.30 -9.33
N ASP A 86 -22.81 -14.09 -8.78
CA ASP A 86 -23.06 -14.95 -7.64
C ASP A 86 -23.67 -14.13 -6.48
N SER A 87 -24.57 -14.79 -5.76
CA SER A 87 -25.28 -14.43 -4.53
C SER A 87 -24.43 -13.90 -3.36
N SER A 88 -23.15 -13.60 -3.57
CA SER A 88 -22.13 -13.34 -2.55
C SER A 88 -21.89 -11.87 -2.21
N PHE A 89 -22.83 -10.95 -2.54
CA PHE A 89 -22.74 -9.56 -2.08
C PHE A 89 -22.82 -9.48 -0.55
N ARG A 90 -21.75 -8.99 0.07
CA ARG A 90 -21.71 -8.71 1.52
C ARG A 90 -22.04 -7.24 1.76
N ALA A 91 -23.29 -6.97 2.13
CA ALA A 91 -23.78 -5.62 2.35
C ALA A 91 -23.10 -4.88 3.51
N GLN A 92 -22.55 -5.61 4.48
CA GLN A 92 -21.93 -5.05 5.68
C GLN A 92 -20.55 -5.63 5.97
N VAL A 93 -19.72 -4.83 6.62
CA VAL A 93 -18.34 -5.15 7.01
C VAL A 93 -18.08 -4.72 8.46
N ARG A 94 -16.95 -5.16 9.03
CA ARG A 94 -16.48 -4.75 10.36
C ARG A 94 -15.18 -3.94 10.23
N PRO A 95 -15.24 -2.61 10.10
CA PRO A 95 -14.04 -1.78 10.01
C PRO A 95 -13.24 -1.83 11.31
N PRO A 96 -11.89 -1.92 11.27
CA PRO A 96 -11.06 -1.98 12.48
C PRO A 96 -11.22 -0.80 13.44
N ARG A 97 -11.65 0.36 12.92
CA ARG A 97 -11.79 1.62 13.66
C ARG A 97 -13.20 1.92 14.15
N LEU A 98 -14.20 1.10 13.79
CA LEU A 98 -15.57 1.30 14.27
C LEU A 98 -15.72 0.93 15.76
N GLY A 99 -14.89 0.01 16.24
CA GLY A 99 -14.94 -0.47 17.63
C GLY A 99 -16.04 -1.52 17.84
N GLY A 100 -15.79 -2.44 18.78
CA GLY A 100 -16.69 -3.56 19.04
C GLY A 100 -16.87 -4.49 17.83
N ASN A 101 -17.70 -5.52 17.98
CA ASN A 101 -18.09 -6.39 16.85
C ASN A 101 -19.12 -5.74 15.90
N GLN A 102 -19.21 -4.40 15.91
CA GLN A 102 -20.18 -3.62 15.17
C GLN A 102 -19.97 -3.74 13.67
N LYS A 103 -21.07 -3.80 12.93
CA LYS A 103 -21.10 -3.83 11.47
C LYS A 103 -21.62 -2.50 10.93
N ILE A 104 -21.10 -2.10 9.78
CA ILE A 104 -21.60 -0.96 9.00
C ILE A 104 -21.74 -1.37 7.54
N GLY A 105 -22.59 -0.65 6.80
CA GLY A 105 -22.73 -0.85 5.35
C GLY A 105 -21.39 -0.73 4.62
N VAL A 106 -21.16 -1.59 3.63
CA VAL A 106 -19.91 -1.63 2.87
C VAL A 106 -19.58 -0.27 2.22
N PHE A 107 -20.60 0.45 1.75
CA PHE A 107 -20.47 1.78 1.14
C PHE A 107 -20.25 2.91 2.14
N ALA A 108 -20.53 2.67 3.42
CA ALA A 108 -20.19 3.57 4.52
C ALA A 108 -18.79 3.27 5.10
N SER A 109 -17.96 2.52 4.36
CA SER A 109 -16.62 2.12 4.76
C SER A 109 -15.62 2.20 3.60
N ARG A 110 -14.32 2.12 3.91
CA ARG A 110 -13.23 1.91 2.94
C ARG A 110 -12.75 0.45 2.90
N SER A 111 -13.65 -0.51 3.13
CA SER A 111 -13.28 -1.93 3.05
C SER A 111 -12.80 -2.31 1.66
N MET A 112 -11.95 -3.33 1.57
CA MET A 112 -11.55 -3.94 0.29
C MET A 112 -12.60 -4.89 -0.30
N TYR A 113 -13.55 -5.36 0.52
CA TYR A 113 -14.60 -6.29 0.12
C TYR A 113 -15.83 -5.54 -0.38
N ARG A 114 -15.72 -4.88 -1.54
CA ARG A 114 -16.77 -4.06 -2.19
C ARG A 114 -17.03 -4.55 -3.62
N PRO A 115 -18.17 -4.22 -4.24
CA PRO A 115 -18.53 -4.73 -5.57
C PRO A 115 -17.46 -4.53 -6.65
N SER A 116 -16.95 -3.31 -6.82
CA SER A 116 -15.93 -3.01 -7.86
C SER A 116 -14.50 -3.33 -7.43
N GLN A 117 -14.27 -3.58 -6.14
CA GLN A 117 -12.93 -3.83 -5.58
C GLN A 117 -11.88 -2.77 -5.96
N MET A 118 -12.33 -1.52 -6.04
CA MET A 118 -11.49 -0.37 -6.35
C MET A 118 -11.00 0.29 -5.06
N GLY A 119 -9.71 0.55 -4.99
CA GLY A 119 -9.06 1.43 -4.04
C GLY A 119 -8.82 2.81 -4.65
N LEU A 120 -8.66 3.80 -3.77
CA LEU A 120 -8.39 5.18 -4.13
C LEU A 120 -7.38 5.75 -3.14
N SER A 121 -6.25 6.25 -3.65
CA SER A 121 -5.17 6.78 -2.82
C SER A 121 -4.70 8.13 -3.35
N VAL A 122 -4.53 9.11 -2.46
CA VAL A 122 -3.76 10.32 -2.77
C VAL A 122 -2.31 10.03 -2.41
N VAL A 123 -1.41 10.20 -3.37
CA VAL A 123 0.04 9.99 -3.18
C VAL A 123 0.79 11.24 -3.58
N LYS A 124 1.99 11.43 -3.04
CA LYS A 124 2.90 12.49 -3.48
C LYS A 124 3.66 12.00 -4.71
N LEU A 125 3.73 12.82 -5.76
CA LEU A 125 4.62 12.61 -6.90
C LEU A 125 6.01 13.16 -6.53
N GLU A 126 7.01 12.28 -6.50
CA GLU A 126 8.39 12.68 -6.22
C GLU A 126 9.14 12.99 -7.51
N ARG A 127 8.97 12.16 -8.55
CA ARG A 127 9.49 12.42 -9.90
C ARG A 127 8.89 11.48 -10.95
N ILE A 128 9.14 11.80 -12.21
CA ILE A 128 8.79 11.01 -13.39
C ILE A 128 10.10 10.57 -14.06
N ASP A 129 10.37 9.27 -14.08
CA ASP A 129 11.55 8.71 -14.74
C ASP A 129 11.15 8.14 -16.11
N VAL A 130 11.92 8.44 -17.16
CA VAL A 130 11.78 7.82 -18.49
C VAL A 130 13.01 6.98 -18.76
N VAL A 131 12.86 5.66 -18.75
CA VAL A 131 13.97 4.71 -18.91
C VAL A 131 13.68 3.78 -20.08
N ALA A 132 14.61 3.75 -21.06
CA ALA A 132 14.44 2.99 -22.31
C ALA A 132 13.08 3.24 -22.99
N GLY A 133 12.61 4.49 -22.98
CA GLY A 133 11.35 4.92 -23.59
C GLY A 133 10.09 4.65 -22.78
N ARG A 134 10.19 4.08 -21.57
CA ARG A 134 9.05 3.76 -20.71
C ARG A 134 9.00 4.64 -19.48
N VAL A 135 7.80 5.06 -19.10
CA VAL A 135 7.56 5.90 -17.93
C VAL A 135 7.46 5.08 -16.64
N ILE A 136 8.12 5.56 -15.59
CA ILE A 136 7.95 5.10 -14.21
C ILE A 136 7.66 6.32 -13.35
N LEU A 137 6.57 6.28 -12.61
CA LEU A 137 6.28 7.33 -11.63
C LEU A 137 6.85 6.94 -10.29
N ILE A 138 7.66 7.80 -9.70
CA ILE A 138 8.22 7.61 -8.37
C ILE A 138 7.38 8.42 -7.40
N ILE A 139 6.78 7.72 -6.44
CA ILE A 139 5.75 8.27 -5.56
C ILE A 139 6.07 7.97 -4.10
N SER A 140 5.43 8.71 -3.19
CA SER A 140 5.47 8.40 -1.76
C SER A 140 4.09 8.51 -1.11
N GLY A 141 3.91 7.81 0.01
CA GLY A 141 2.67 7.88 0.79
C GLY A 141 1.57 6.90 0.37
N ALA A 142 1.86 5.94 -0.51
CA ALA A 142 0.89 4.92 -0.91
C ALA A 142 0.56 3.95 0.25
N ASP A 143 -0.71 3.55 0.35
CA ASP A 143 -1.22 2.48 1.23
C ASP A 143 -1.45 1.18 0.44
N ILE A 144 -0.68 1.01 -0.63
CA ILE A 144 -0.84 -0.02 -1.65
C ILE A 144 0.33 -1.01 -1.51
N ILE A 145 0.06 -2.30 -1.66
CA ILE A 145 1.10 -3.34 -1.65
C ILE A 145 1.70 -3.52 -3.05
N ASP A 146 2.83 -4.22 -3.11
CA ASP A 146 3.50 -4.58 -4.36
C ASP A 146 2.57 -5.35 -5.32
N ALA A 147 2.85 -5.21 -6.62
CA ALA A 147 2.14 -5.83 -7.72
C ALA A 147 0.65 -5.44 -7.85
N THR A 148 0.19 -4.41 -7.13
CA THR A 148 -1.20 -3.96 -7.24
C THR A 148 -1.48 -3.31 -8.60
N PRO A 149 -2.50 -3.76 -9.35
CA PRO A 149 -2.87 -3.14 -10.63
C PRO A 149 -3.35 -1.70 -10.45
N ILE A 150 -2.80 -0.79 -11.26
CA ILE A 150 -3.25 0.59 -11.40
C ILE A 150 -4.22 0.67 -12.58
N ILE A 151 -5.33 1.37 -12.36
CA ILE A 151 -6.42 1.53 -13.35
C ILE A 151 -6.42 2.95 -13.91
N ASP A 152 -6.13 3.96 -13.09
CA ASP A 152 -6.17 5.36 -13.51
C ASP A 152 -5.30 6.26 -12.62
N ILE A 153 -4.80 7.35 -13.19
CA ILE A 153 -3.97 8.35 -12.52
C ILE A 153 -4.51 9.73 -12.89
N LYS A 154 -4.74 10.59 -11.89
CA LYS A 154 -5.17 11.98 -12.11
C LYS A 154 -4.36 12.94 -11.23
N PRO A 155 -4.10 14.18 -11.69
CA PRO A 155 -3.58 15.20 -10.79
C PRO A 155 -4.56 15.47 -9.64
N TYR A 156 -4.04 15.66 -8.43
CA TYR A 156 -4.83 16.12 -7.29
C TYR A 156 -4.97 17.65 -7.36
N ILE A 157 -6.20 18.15 -7.39
CA ILE A 157 -6.49 19.59 -7.51
C ILE A 157 -6.98 20.10 -6.16
N ALA A 158 -6.12 20.81 -5.43
CA ALA A 158 -6.38 21.20 -4.04
C ALA A 158 -7.71 21.92 -3.81
N TYR A 159 -8.10 22.88 -4.66
CA TYR A 159 -9.35 23.63 -4.47
C TYR A 159 -10.60 22.76 -4.68
N SER A 160 -10.51 21.70 -5.49
CA SER A 160 -11.63 20.85 -5.87
C SER A 160 -11.71 19.59 -4.99
N ASP A 161 -10.55 19.04 -4.61
CA ASP A 161 -10.46 17.73 -3.97
C ASP A 161 -10.28 17.81 -2.45
N SER A 162 -9.97 19.00 -1.90
CA SER A 162 -9.84 19.22 -0.46
C SER A 162 -11.13 19.82 0.12
N ILE A 163 -11.76 19.09 1.03
CA ILE A 163 -12.95 19.54 1.76
C ILE A 163 -12.59 19.68 3.24
N GLU A 164 -12.14 20.87 3.64
CA GLU A 164 -11.56 21.13 4.97
C GLU A 164 -12.53 20.78 6.13
N HIS A 165 -13.82 21.04 5.95
CA HIS A 165 -14.83 20.82 6.99
C HIS A 165 -15.64 19.52 6.81
N ALA A 166 -15.07 18.52 6.14
CA ALA A 166 -15.72 17.23 5.97
C ALA A 166 -15.91 16.50 7.31
N THR A 167 -17.12 16.01 7.57
CA THR A 167 -17.45 15.25 8.78
C THR A 167 -17.29 13.74 8.56
N SER A 168 -16.73 13.02 9.55
CA SER A 168 -16.57 11.56 9.51
C SER A 168 -17.34 10.87 10.64
N GLY A 169 -18.19 9.88 10.33
CA GLY A 169 -19.01 9.16 11.33
C GLY A 169 -18.21 8.21 12.24
N PHE A 170 -17.06 7.77 11.78
CA PHE A 170 -15.95 7.19 12.54
C PHE A 170 -14.72 7.57 11.72
N ALA A 171 -13.54 7.66 12.32
CA ALA A 171 -12.42 8.08 11.48
C ALA A 171 -11.60 9.31 11.88
N PRO A 172 -12.03 10.17 12.84
CA PRO A 172 -12.03 11.63 12.63
C PRO A 172 -10.64 12.25 12.48
N ALA A 173 -9.62 11.60 13.04
CA ALA A 173 -8.23 11.97 12.88
C ALA A 173 -7.38 10.77 12.45
N ALA A 174 -6.16 11.08 12.01
CA ALA A 174 -5.09 10.11 11.85
C ALA A 174 -4.79 9.41 13.20
N PRO A 175 -4.42 8.11 13.18
CA PRO A 175 -4.01 7.42 14.39
C PRO A 175 -2.70 8.01 14.95
N THR A 176 -2.60 8.08 16.27
CA THR A 176 -1.34 8.40 16.95
C THR A 176 -0.37 7.23 16.76
N PRO A 177 0.84 7.47 16.21
CA PRO A 177 1.85 6.42 16.09
C PRO A 177 2.31 5.91 17.47
N SER A 178 2.46 4.60 17.62
CA SER A 178 3.05 3.97 18.79
C SER A 178 4.55 4.27 18.88
N ALA A 179 5.09 4.37 20.09
CA ALA A 179 6.54 4.38 20.30
C ALA A 179 7.14 3.05 19.83
N VAL A 180 8.26 3.13 19.09
CA VAL A 180 8.97 1.97 18.55
C VAL A 180 10.43 1.98 19.00
N THR A 181 10.83 0.95 19.73
CA THR A 181 12.22 0.68 20.12
C THR A 181 12.78 -0.50 19.34
N MET A 182 14.08 -0.73 19.44
CA MET A 182 14.77 -1.83 18.78
C MET A 182 15.84 -2.39 19.70
N THR A 183 15.99 -3.72 19.75
CA THR A 183 17.06 -4.36 20.52
C THR A 183 18.41 -4.12 19.85
N VAL A 184 19.50 -4.23 20.63
CA VAL A 184 20.87 -4.14 20.11
C VAL A 184 21.11 -5.20 19.02
N ASN A 185 20.68 -6.44 19.27
CA ASN A 185 20.79 -7.53 18.31
C ASN A 185 20.06 -7.22 16.99
N ALA A 186 18.82 -6.73 17.04
CA ALA A 186 18.09 -6.35 15.82
C ALA A 186 18.77 -5.19 15.07
N GLN A 187 19.43 -4.28 15.79
CA GLN A 187 20.21 -3.20 15.19
C GLN A 187 21.43 -3.73 14.44
N GLU A 188 22.18 -4.64 15.05
CA GLU A 188 23.34 -5.29 14.44
C GLU A 188 22.94 -6.12 13.22
N GLN A 189 21.85 -6.89 13.32
CA GLN A 189 21.29 -7.64 12.21
C GLN A 189 20.92 -6.75 11.03
N PHE A 190 20.20 -5.64 11.28
CA PHE A 190 19.87 -4.68 10.22
C PHE A 190 21.14 -4.08 9.59
N ALA A 191 22.14 -3.71 10.40
CA ALA A 191 23.36 -3.10 9.91
C ALA A 191 24.17 -4.02 8.98
N VAL A 192 24.18 -5.34 9.24
CA VAL A 192 24.84 -6.34 8.37
C VAL A 192 24.11 -6.53 7.04
N LEU A 193 22.78 -6.37 7.02
CA LEU A 193 21.95 -6.57 5.82
C LEU A 193 21.83 -5.32 4.94
N VAL A 194 22.20 -4.13 5.45
CA VAL A 194 22.18 -2.89 4.67
C VAL A 194 23.22 -2.94 3.57
N ASP A 195 22.78 -2.66 2.34
CA ASP A 195 23.68 -2.43 1.22
C ASP A 195 24.41 -1.09 1.39
N SER A 196 25.70 -1.17 1.69
CA SER A 196 26.60 -0.02 1.88
C SER A 196 27.14 0.59 0.58
N ASP A 197 26.91 -0.02 -0.59
CA ASP A 197 27.45 0.47 -1.87
C ASP A 197 26.62 1.64 -2.43
N ILE A 198 26.70 2.80 -1.79
CA ILE A 198 25.97 4.02 -2.16
C ILE A 198 26.39 4.58 -3.54
N LYS A 199 27.39 4.00 -4.22
CA LYS A 199 27.78 4.45 -5.57
C LYS A 199 26.53 4.51 -6.42
N SER A 200 26.17 5.72 -6.83
CA SER A 200 24.95 6.05 -7.55
C SER A 200 24.90 5.20 -8.81
N ARG A 201 24.24 4.05 -8.73
CA ARG A 201 23.94 3.24 -9.90
C ARG A 201 22.94 4.07 -10.66
N VAL A 202 23.41 4.75 -11.71
CA VAL A 202 22.51 5.38 -12.67
C VAL A 202 21.64 4.24 -13.19
N PRO A 203 20.30 4.29 -13.02
CA PRO A 203 19.46 3.18 -13.41
C PRO A 203 19.62 2.91 -14.90
N ILE A 204 20.08 1.71 -15.24
CA ILE A 204 20.37 1.33 -16.64
C ILE A 204 19.08 0.85 -17.31
N SER A 205 18.07 0.48 -16.52
CA SER A 205 16.77 -0.01 -17.00
C SER A 205 15.64 0.26 -16.00
N SER A 206 14.39 0.21 -16.48
CA SER A 206 13.20 0.23 -15.62
C SER A 206 13.24 -0.88 -14.56
N LYS A 207 13.77 -2.05 -14.94
CA LYS A 207 13.92 -3.20 -14.07
C LYS A 207 14.84 -2.89 -12.88
N SER A 208 15.98 -2.24 -13.11
CA SER A 208 16.90 -1.87 -12.01
C SER A 208 16.27 -0.87 -11.02
N VAL A 209 15.46 0.09 -11.50
CA VAL A 209 14.73 1.01 -10.61
C VAL A 209 13.77 0.24 -9.71
N ILE A 210 13.03 -0.70 -10.29
CA ILE A 210 12.03 -1.51 -9.58
C ILE A 210 12.70 -2.45 -8.59
N GLU A 211 13.80 -3.11 -8.97
CA GLU A 211 14.59 -3.96 -8.08
C GLU A 211 15.15 -3.19 -6.89
N ASP A 212 15.65 -1.96 -7.11
CA ASP A 212 16.12 -1.10 -6.03
C ASP A 212 14.99 -0.75 -5.04
N ILE A 213 13.79 -0.44 -5.54
CA ILE A 213 12.62 -0.16 -4.68
C ILE A 213 12.17 -1.39 -3.90
N GLN A 214 12.15 -2.56 -4.55
CA GLN A 214 11.58 -3.79 -3.98
C GLN A 214 12.55 -4.56 -3.09
N GLN A 215 13.85 -4.52 -3.37
CA GLN A 215 14.80 -5.48 -2.78
C GLN A 215 15.94 -4.79 -2.02
N ARG A 216 16.44 -3.66 -2.53
CA ARG A 216 17.65 -3.06 -1.98
C ARG A 216 17.40 -2.42 -0.62
N LEU A 217 17.91 -3.04 0.44
CA LEU A 217 17.84 -2.50 1.80
C LEU A 217 18.93 -1.46 2.04
N VAL A 218 18.56 -0.26 2.46
CA VAL A 218 19.50 0.84 2.74
C VAL A 218 19.26 1.43 4.13
N ALA A 219 20.26 2.14 4.68
CA ALA A 219 20.18 2.70 6.04
C ALA A 219 18.96 3.62 6.26
N THR A 220 18.53 4.33 5.22
CA THR A 220 17.34 5.22 5.25
C THR A 220 16.01 4.47 5.33
N ASP A 221 16.00 3.14 5.18
CA ASP A 221 14.80 2.34 5.34
C ASP A 221 14.43 2.13 6.83
N LEU A 222 15.39 2.19 7.75
CA LEU A 222 15.11 1.93 9.17
C LEU A 222 14.07 2.90 9.78
N PRO A 223 14.13 4.22 9.54
CA PRO A 223 13.05 5.13 9.94
C PRO A 223 11.69 4.76 9.34
N LEU A 224 11.64 4.29 8.08
CA LEU A 224 10.40 3.87 7.43
C LEU A 224 9.84 2.59 8.05
N ILE A 225 10.70 1.59 8.32
CA ILE A 225 10.32 0.35 9.02
C ILE A 225 9.73 0.69 10.40
N LYS A 226 10.39 1.56 11.17
CA LYS A 226 9.86 2.03 12.46
C LYS A 226 8.53 2.76 12.30
N ALA A 227 8.39 3.63 11.31
CA ALA A 227 7.15 4.36 11.05
C ALA A 227 5.99 3.41 10.67
N LEU A 228 6.25 2.36 9.89
CA LEU A 228 5.27 1.32 9.56
C LEU A 228 4.83 0.54 10.79
N ILE A 229 5.78 0.10 11.63
CA ILE A 229 5.48 -0.59 12.89
C ILE A 229 4.74 0.33 13.86
N ALA A 230 5.05 1.62 13.89
CA ALA A 230 4.38 2.62 14.72
C ALA A 230 2.89 2.77 14.38
N GLN A 231 2.45 2.40 13.17
CA GLN A 231 1.01 2.33 12.83
C GLN A 231 0.27 1.16 13.50
N ASP A 232 0.98 0.32 14.23
CA ASP A 232 0.53 -0.92 14.86
C ASP A 232 -0.21 -1.83 13.84
N PRO A 233 0.56 -2.57 13.01
CA PRO A 233 -0.01 -3.42 11.96
C PRO A 233 -0.75 -4.64 12.53
N ARG A 234 -0.66 -4.90 13.83
CA ARG A 234 -1.35 -6.03 14.48
C ARG A 234 -2.87 -5.90 14.29
N PRO A 235 -3.59 -7.03 14.20
CA PRO A 235 -5.05 -7.01 14.24
C PRO A 235 -5.54 -6.35 15.52
N ALA A 236 -6.61 -5.55 15.45
CA ALA A 236 -7.10 -4.77 16.59
C ALA A 236 -7.37 -5.63 17.84
N TYR A 237 -7.86 -6.87 17.66
CA TYR A 237 -8.15 -7.81 18.74
C TYR A 237 -6.91 -8.47 19.37
N ARG A 238 -5.72 -8.31 18.77
CA ARG A 238 -4.44 -8.83 19.28
C ARG A 238 -3.54 -7.73 19.85
N ARG A 239 -4.01 -6.48 19.90
CA ARG A 239 -3.20 -5.34 20.35
C ARG A 239 -2.87 -5.36 21.84
N ASN A 240 -3.53 -6.19 22.63
CA ASN A 240 -3.24 -6.35 24.06
C ASN A 240 -2.26 -7.50 24.33
N GLU A 241 -1.83 -8.24 23.30
CA GLU A 241 -0.86 -9.33 23.46
C GLU A 241 0.53 -8.75 23.71
N ILE A 242 1.09 -9.09 24.88
CA ILE A 242 2.44 -8.71 25.30
C ILE A 242 3.39 -9.86 24.99
N ASN A 243 4.61 -9.55 24.55
CA ASN A 243 5.68 -10.50 24.21
C ASN A 243 5.32 -11.54 23.13
N THR A 244 4.17 -11.39 22.47
CA THR A 244 3.83 -12.21 21.30
C THR A 244 4.47 -11.60 20.07
N SER A 245 5.29 -12.39 19.37
CA SER A 245 6.00 -11.95 18.18
C SER A 245 5.09 -11.88 16.96
N PHE A 246 5.23 -10.80 16.20
CA PHE A 246 4.64 -10.59 14.89
C PHE A 246 5.75 -10.24 13.91
N THR A 247 5.59 -10.63 12.64
CA THR A 247 6.61 -10.42 11.62
C THR A 247 6.03 -9.60 10.47
N MET A 248 6.69 -8.49 10.15
CA MET A 248 6.40 -7.65 8.99
C MET A 248 7.48 -7.86 7.94
N ARG A 249 7.07 -8.23 6.72
CA ARG A 249 7.98 -8.30 5.58
C ARG A 249 8.21 -6.93 4.99
N TYR A 250 9.48 -6.55 4.82
CA TYR A 250 9.90 -5.31 4.18
C TYR A 250 11.08 -5.61 3.25
N LYS A 251 10.90 -5.40 1.95
CA LYS A 251 11.88 -5.78 0.92
C LYS A 251 12.32 -7.24 1.08
N THR A 252 13.63 -7.46 1.18
CA THR A 252 14.28 -8.76 1.40
C THR A 252 14.35 -9.19 2.86
N VAL A 253 13.76 -8.45 3.81
CA VAL A 253 13.85 -8.78 5.24
C VAL A 253 12.51 -9.01 5.92
N ASP A 254 12.51 -9.93 6.87
CA ASP A 254 11.43 -10.15 7.83
C ASP A 254 11.81 -9.48 9.16
N VAL A 255 11.01 -8.48 9.55
CA VAL A 255 11.19 -7.67 10.76
C VAL A 255 10.23 -8.17 11.83
N SER A 256 10.78 -8.84 12.85
CA SER A 256 9.99 -9.32 13.99
C SER A 256 9.90 -8.25 15.07
N PHE A 257 8.71 -8.08 15.63
CA PHE A 257 8.44 -7.14 16.71
C PHE A 257 7.35 -7.66 17.64
N CYS A 258 7.33 -7.15 18.87
CA CYS A 258 6.27 -7.44 19.84
C CYS A 258 5.95 -6.17 20.64
N GLN A 259 4.85 -6.19 21.40
CA GLN A 259 4.63 -5.17 22.43
C GLN A 259 5.28 -5.63 23.73
N VAL A 260 6.08 -4.77 24.34
CA VAL A 260 6.71 -5.02 25.63
C VAL A 260 5.84 -4.51 26.78
N ALA A 261 6.17 -4.89 28.02
CA ALA A 261 5.38 -4.54 29.20
C ALA A 261 5.22 -3.03 29.43
N THR A 262 6.14 -2.20 28.92
CA THR A 262 6.07 -0.73 28.96
C THR A 262 5.04 -0.15 27.99
N GLY A 263 4.43 -0.97 27.14
CA GLY A 263 3.43 -0.56 26.15
C GLY A 263 4.00 -0.21 24.78
N GLU A 264 5.32 -0.09 24.65
CA GLU A 264 6.01 0.20 23.40
C GLU A 264 6.03 -1.02 22.47
N LEU A 265 6.14 -0.78 21.16
CA LEU A 265 6.49 -1.82 20.21
C LEU A 265 8.01 -1.93 20.14
N GLN A 266 8.56 -3.13 20.24
CA GLN A 266 9.99 -3.37 20.17
C GLN A 266 10.30 -4.31 19.00
N ILE A 267 11.16 -3.85 18.10
CA ILE A 267 11.75 -4.70 17.05
C ILE A 267 12.77 -5.62 17.72
N SER A 268 12.54 -6.93 17.64
CA SER A 268 13.31 -7.96 18.32
C SER A 268 14.30 -8.69 17.40
N SER A 269 14.02 -8.77 16.10
CA SER A 269 14.94 -9.31 15.09
C SER A 269 14.70 -8.75 13.69
N VAL A 270 15.74 -8.74 12.87
CA VAL A 270 15.67 -8.49 11.42
C VAL A 270 16.44 -9.62 10.73
N VAL A 271 15.80 -10.35 9.83
CA VAL A 271 16.43 -11.48 9.14
C VAL A 271 16.13 -11.43 7.66
N GLU A 272 17.03 -11.95 6.83
CA GLU A 272 16.77 -12.10 5.39
C GLU A 272 15.63 -13.11 5.15
N VAL A 273 14.79 -12.81 4.16
CA VAL A 273 13.74 -13.71 3.71
C VAL A 273 14.39 -14.91 3.01
N VAL A 274 14.10 -16.12 3.52
CA VAL A 274 14.51 -17.40 2.91
C VAL A 274 13.56 -17.78 1.78
#